data_AF-A0A828T1V4-F1
#
_entry.id   AF-A0A828T1V4-F1
#
_cell.length_a   1.000
_cell.length_b   1.000
_cell.length_c   1.000
_cell.angle_alpha   90.00
_cell.angle_beta   90.00
_cell.angle_gamma   90.00
#
_symmetry.space_group_name_H-M   'P 1'
#
loop_
_entity.id
_entity.type
_entity.pdbx_description
1 polymer ?
#
loop_
_entity_poly.entity_id
_entity_poly.type
_entity_poly.pdbx_seq_one_letter_code
_entity_poly.pdbx_strand_id
1 'polypeptide(L)'
;MKKITKRILIASAVTAGTGVVFMGVGIALGGWPGVVFTKGGIHSPYEQKTPYRQEKKEIEPFSELSLYVGSEADVVVMASKDEKYYVEYTLDGNYGKPKCELTNGKLSIAQQDHNGYMTGMFGLNLGENLSGEKSYITVYIPKGTLLETADIYNDYGNVNWSNVNGKKVSIEADSGNVKIEQSETTSMKLTLNDGDAFADKLKAETFTLQSDYGDSTLSNVSGKTFTVQSECGDVKTEQSETTSMELILNDGDVSVDGLKAETFVLQSEYGDSTISDVSGKVFTVQSECGEVELDRVLFEKMKVEALDGDVLSSEISCSFADVTLEYGDLRWDAQKLENLTCQAECGDVDLILPEELEKYEVDLQIEYGDLSLPKDTPHDQYREEDGEVSYRISASEKNAGKKISVINEEGDVKVRYR
;
A
#
# COMPACT_ATOMS: atom_id res chain seq x y z
N MET A 1 11.21 8.76 -64.45
CA MET A 1 12.04 7.77 -63.74
C MET A 1 13.09 7.19 -64.69
N LYS A 2 14.38 7.16 -64.34
CA LYS A 2 15.44 6.63 -65.23
C LYS A 2 15.22 5.12 -65.48
N LYS A 3 15.54 4.61 -66.69
CA LYS A 3 15.36 3.18 -67.06
C LYS A 3 15.99 2.20 -66.06
N ILE A 4 17.12 2.59 -65.46
CA ILE A 4 17.83 1.80 -64.44
C ILE A 4 17.01 1.71 -63.14
N THR A 5 16.46 2.83 -62.66
CA THR A 5 15.61 2.87 -61.45
C THR A 5 14.37 1.97 -61.59
N LYS A 6 13.73 1.96 -62.77
CA LYS A 6 12.58 1.08 -63.04
C LYS A 6 12.96 -0.41 -63.00
N ARG A 7 14.14 -0.77 -63.53
CA ARG A 7 14.64 -2.16 -63.48
C ARG A 7 14.98 -2.61 -62.07
N ILE A 8 15.59 -1.73 -61.27
CA ILE A 8 15.88 -2.01 -59.86
C ILE A 8 14.58 -2.23 -59.08
N LEU A 9 13.59 -1.34 -59.23
CA LEU A 9 12.29 -1.49 -58.55
C LEU A 9 11.56 -2.77 -58.92
N ILE A 10 11.57 -3.16 -60.21
CA ILE A 10 10.96 -4.42 -60.64
C ILE A 10 11.70 -5.62 -60.04
N ALA A 11 13.03 -5.61 -60.05
CA ALA A 11 13.81 -6.68 -59.44
C ALA A 11 13.55 -6.79 -57.92
N SER A 12 13.52 -5.66 -57.21
CA SER A 12 13.18 -5.61 -55.78
C SER A 12 11.77 -6.15 -55.51
N ALA A 13 10.77 -5.78 -56.31
CA ALA A 13 9.40 -6.25 -56.15
C ALA A 13 9.27 -7.77 -56.42
N VAL A 14 9.98 -8.29 -57.43
CA VAL A 14 10.00 -9.74 -57.72
C VAL A 14 10.68 -10.51 -56.59
N THR A 15 11.81 -10.01 -56.07
CA THR A 15 12.49 -10.65 -54.92
C THR A 15 11.62 -10.63 -53.67
N ALA A 16 10.96 -9.50 -53.38
CA ALA A 16 10.02 -9.40 -52.25
C ALA A 16 8.83 -10.36 -52.40
N GLY A 17 8.20 -10.41 -53.58
CA GLY A 17 7.12 -11.34 -53.87
C GLY A 17 7.54 -12.80 -53.75
N THR A 18 8.75 -13.13 -54.20
CA THR A 18 9.31 -14.49 -54.05
C THR A 18 9.55 -14.82 -52.58
N GLY A 19 10.02 -13.86 -51.77
CA GLY A 19 10.17 -14.02 -50.33
C GLY A 19 8.85 -14.32 -49.62
N VAL A 20 7.77 -13.63 -49.99
CA VAL A 20 6.42 -13.90 -49.45
C VAL A 20 5.93 -15.29 -49.83
N VAL A 21 6.20 -15.75 -51.05
CA VAL A 21 5.83 -17.12 -51.47
C VAL A 21 6.60 -18.17 -50.66
N PHE A 22 7.91 -18.01 -50.48
CA PHE A 22 8.69 -18.93 -49.65
C PHE A 22 8.27 -18.91 -48.18
N MET A 23 7.91 -17.74 -47.65
CA MET A 23 7.35 -17.60 -46.31
C MET A 23 6.02 -18.36 -46.19
N GLY A 24 5.11 -18.21 -47.17
CA GLY A 24 3.85 -18.95 -47.21
C GLY A 24 4.04 -20.47 -47.29
N VAL A 25 5.03 -20.94 -48.06
CA VAL A 25 5.40 -22.36 -48.11
C VAL A 25 5.98 -22.82 -46.78
N GLY A 26 6.83 -22.02 -46.13
CA GLY A 26 7.36 -22.29 -44.80
C GLY A 26 6.25 -22.47 -43.75
N ILE A 27 5.27 -21.55 -43.74
CA ILE A 27 4.09 -21.63 -42.86
C ILE A 27 3.24 -22.87 -43.17
N ALA A 28 2.99 -23.17 -44.44
CA ALA A 28 2.24 -24.36 -44.84
C ALA A 28 2.94 -25.69 -44.44
N LEU A 29 4.27 -25.67 -44.33
CA LEU A 29 5.09 -26.79 -43.85
C LEU A 29 5.30 -26.78 -42.32
N GLY A 30 4.61 -25.90 -41.59
CA GLY A 30 4.62 -25.84 -40.12
C GLY A 30 5.69 -24.93 -39.51
N GLY A 31 6.43 -24.15 -40.31
CA GLY A 31 7.39 -23.17 -39.82
C GLY A 31 6.74 -21.82 -39.50
N TRP A 32 6.99 -21.29 -38.30
CA TRP A 32 6.51 -19.95 -37.93
C TRP A 32 7.61 -18.89 -38.16
N PRO A 33 7.30 -17.68 -38.65
CA PRO A 33 8.31 -16.66 -38.92
C PRO A 33 8.95 -16.14 -37.64
N GLY A 34 10.23 -16.47 -37.44
CA GLY A 34 11.03 -15.92 -36.35
C GLY A 34 12.32 -16.72 -36.18
N VAL A 35 13.39 -16.05 -35.78
CA VAL A 35 14.65 -16.69 -35.42
C VAL A 35 15.23 -15.99 -34.19
N VAL A 36 15.77 -16.79 -33.27
CA VAL A 36 16.52 -16.30 -32.12
C VAL A 36 17.98 -16.65 -32.32
N PHE A 37 18.84 -15.65 -32.19
CA PHE A 37 20.28 -15.83 -32.17
C PHE A 37 20.74 -15.95 -30.73
N THR A 38 21.31 -17.11 -30.38
CA THR A 38 21.93 -17.35 -29.06
C THR A 38 23.41 -17.67 -29.22
N LYS A 39 24.18 -17.69 -28.12
CA LYS A 39 25.57 -18.18 -28.12
C LYS A 39 25.69 -19.64 -28.63
N GLY A 40 24.59 -20.40 -28.63
CA GLY A 40 24.51 -21.78 -29.11
C GLY A 40 24.14 -21.94 -30.60
N GLY A 41 23.75 -20.88 -31.29
CA GLY A 41 23.38 -20.93 -32.70
C GLY A 41 22.07 -20.18 -33.03
N ILE A 42 21.49 -20.52 -34.18
CA ILE A 42 20.20 -19.98 -34.64
C ILE A 42 19.11 -20.98 -34.26
N HIS A 43 18.16 -20.57 -33.43
CA HIS A 43 17.05 -21.39 -32.94
C HIS A 43 15.70 -20.84 -33.38
N SER A 44 14.69 -21.70 -33.43
CA SER A 44 13.30 -21.28 -33.52
C SER A 44 12.90 -20.61 -32.20
N PRO A 45 12.21 -19.45 -32.21
CA PRO A 45 11.63 -18.86 -31.01
C PRO A 45 10.51 -19.72 -30.42
N TYR A 46 9.94 -20.62 -31.23
CA TYR A 46 8.69 -21.34 -30.95
C TYR A 46 8.92 -22.79 -30.49
N GLU A 47 10.14 -23.14 -30.08
CA GLU A 47 10.40 -24.45 -29.49
C GLU A 47 9.86 -24.45 -28.05
N GLN A 48 8.53 -24.60 -27.91
CA GLN A 48 7.88 -24.74 -26.61
C GLN A 48 8.46 -25.99 -25.92
N LYS A 49 9.25 -25.75 -24.88
CA LYS A 49 9.73 -26.83 -24.04
C LYS A 49 8.55 -27.41 -23.26
N THR A 50 8.65 -28.71 -22.97
CA THR A 50 7.62 -29.39 -22.16
C THR A 50 7.64 -28.84 -20.72
N PRO A 51 6.48 -28.47 -20.14
CA PRO A 51 6.42 -28.00 -18.77
C PRO A 51 6.97 -29.03 -17.78
N TYR A 52 7.61 -28.54 -16.72
CA TYR A 52 8.02 -29.36 -15.59
C TYR A 52 6.84 -29.59 -14.66
N ARG A 53 6.52 -30.86 -14.40
CA ARG A 53 5.35 -31.23 -13.59
C ARG A 53 5.75 -32.04 -12.37
N GLN A 54 5.11 -31.72 -11.26
CA GLN A 54 5.02 -32.57 -10.08
C GLN A 54 3.55 -32.67 -9.72
N GLU A 55 2.94 -33.82 -10.01
CA GLU A 55 1.61 -34.14 -9.47
C GLU A 55 1.66 -34.06 -7.95
N LYS A 56 0.52 -33.71 -7.34
CA LYS A 56 0.36 -33.59 -5.89
C LYS A 56 1.00 -34.77 -5.16
N LYS A 57 2.16 -34.52 -4.56
CA LYS A 57 3.00 -35.53 -3.94
C LYS A 57 3.07 -35.28 -2.45
N GLU A 58 2.75 -36.31 -1.67
CA GLU A 58 2.95 -36.30 -0.22
C GLU A 58 4.45 -36.24 0.09
N ILE A 59 4.83 -35.36 1.01
CA ILE A 59 6.22 -35.18 1.44
C ILE A 59 6.33 -35.29 2.96
N GLU A 60 7.55 -35.49 3.45
CA GLU A 60 7.83 -35.51 4.88
C GLU A 60 7.56 -34.13 5.52
N PRO A 61 7.27 -34.07 6.83
CA PRO A 61 7.08 -32.81 7.54
C PRO A 61 8.29 -31.87 7.46
N PHE A 62 8.01 -30.57 7.46
CA PHE A 62 9.01 -29.50 7.46
C PHE A 62 8.55 -28.32 8.32
N SER A 63 9.51 -27.52 8.77
CA SER A 63 9.28 -26.30 9.56
C SER A 63 9.82 -25.05 8.89
N GLU A 64 10.67 -25.20 7.86
CA GLU A 64 11.22 -24.09 7.09
C GLU A 64 10.81 -24.20 5.62
N LEU A 65 10.38 -23.09 5.03
CA LEU A 65 9.99 -23.01 3.62
C LEU A 65 10.87 -21.98 2.89
N SER A 66 11.37 -22.36 1.72
CA SER A 66 12.07 -21.45 0.81
C SER A 66 11.58 -21.65 -0.61
N LEU A 67 10.98 -20.62 -1.20
CA LEU A 67 10.51 -20.61 -2.57
C LEU A 67 11.23 -19.50 -3.34
N TYR A 68 11.88 -19.84 -4.43
CA TYR A 68 12.50 -18.88 -5.34
C TYR A 68 11.97 -19.13 -6.75
N VAL A 69 11.11 -18.23 -7.23
CA VAL A 69 10.38 -18.40 -8.48
C VAL A 69 10.70 -17.24 -9.41
N GLY A 70 11.84 -17.34 -10.10
CA GLY A 70 12.28 -16.42 -11.15
C GLY A 70 11.63 -16.70 -12.51
N SER A 71 10.40 -17.20 -12.50
CA SER A 71 9.63 -17.58 -13.67
C SER A 71 8.19 -17.13 -13.50
N GLU A 72 7.43 -17.07 -14.61
CA GLU A 72 5.99 -16.84 -14.55
C GLU A 72 5.31 -18.02 -13.85
N ALA A 73 4.89 -17.85 -12.60
CA ALA A 73 4.09 -18.81 -11.86
C ALA A 73 3.44 -18.20 -10.61
N ASP A 74 2.15 -18.52 -10.39
CA ASP A 74 1.49 -18.22 -9.13
C ASP A 74 2.06 -19.11 -8.00
N VAL A 75 2.27 -18.54 -6.82
CA VAL A 75 2.67 -19.28 -5.61
C VAL A 75 1.49 -19.36 -4.65
N VAL A 76 1.19 -20.57 -4.17
CA VAL A 76 0.13 -20.81 -3.19
C VAL A 76 0.67 -21.60 -2.02
N VAL A 77 0.62 -21.02 -0.83
CA VAL A 77 0.90 -21.71 0.44
C VAL A 77 -0.40 -21.78 1.21
N MET A 78 -0.91 -23.00 1.44
CA MET A 78 -2.23 -23.17 2.03
C MET A 78 -2.33 -24.36 2.98
N ALA A 79 -3.33 -24.33 3.85
CA ALA A 79 -3.65 -25.48 4.69
C ALA A 79 -4.11 -26.71 3.87
N SER A 80 -3.64 -27.90 4.23
CA SER A 80 -4.15 -29.18 3.72
C SER A 80 -5.45 -29.58 4.42
N LYS A 81 -6.29 -30.36 3.74
CA LYS A 81 -7.60 -30.82 4.25
C LYS A 81 -7.51 -32.10 5.08
N ASP A 82 -6.40 -32.82 4.97
CA ASP A 82 -6.17 -34.18 5.45
C ASP A 82 -4.92 -34.28 6.34
N GLU A 83 -4.50 -33.15 6.92
CA GLU A 83 -3.40 -33.05 7.90
C GLU A 83 -2.04 -33.56 7.39
N LYS A 84 -1.83 -33.55 6.08
CA LYS A 84 -0.61 -34.00 5.42
C LYS A 84 0.09 -32.87 4.66
N TYR A 85 1.38 -33.04 4.41
CA TYR A 85 2.18 -32.10 3.62
C TYR A 85 2.21 -32.53 2.15
N TYR A 86 2.00 -31.58 1.24
CA TYR A 86 2.09 -31.85 -0.20
C TYR A 86 2.82 -30.74 -0.95
N VAL A 87 3.41 -31.12 -2.08
CA VAL A 87 3.89 -30.20 -3.11
C VAL A 87 3.28 -30.61 -4.44
N GLU A 88 2.82 -29.61 -5.18
CA GLU A 88 2.27 -29.71 -6.53
C GLU A 88 2.77 -28.52 -7.35
N TYR A 89 3.21 -28.75 -8.58
CA TYR A 89 3.56 -27.65 -9.47
C TYR A 89 3.45 -28.03 -10.94
N THR A 90 3.13 -27.03 -11.76
CA THR A 90 3.35 -27.02 -13.21
C THR A 90 4.14 -25.76 -13.51
N LEU A 91 5.35 -25.90 -14.04
CA LEU A 91 6.26 -24.79 -14.27
C LEU A 91 6.69 -24.76 -15.73
N ASP A 92 6.79 -23.57 -16.31
CA ASP A 92 7.15 -23.42 -17.72
C ASP A 92 8.53 -24.03 -17.99
N GLY A 93 8.56 -24.90 -19.01
CA GLY A 93 9.76 -25.57 -19.48
C GLY A 93 10.75 -24.61 -20.12
N ASN A 94 10.31 -23.42 -20.54
CA ASN A 94 11.16 -22.39 -21.12
C ASN A 94 12.21 -21.87 -20.15
N TYR A 95 11.98 -21.99 -18.83
CA TYR A 95 12.89 -21.64 -17.73
C TYR A 95 13.79 -22.81 -17.32
N GLY A 96 14.72 -22.56 -16.39
CA GLY A 96 15.59 -23.60 -15.84
C GLY A 96 14.80 -24.75 -15.21
N LYS A 97 15.40 -25.95 -15.15
CA LYS A 97 14.77 -27.10 -14.48
C LYS A 97 14.56 -26.77 -12.99
N PRO A 98 13.33 -26.89 -12.46
CA PRO A 98 13.07 -26.62 -11.06
C PRO A 98 13.79 -27.63 -10.16
N LYS A 99 14.31 -27.14 -9.04
CA LYS A 99 14.87 -27.95 -7.96
C LYS A 99 13.86 -27.96 -6.82
N CYS A 100 13.50 -29.16 -6.35
CA CYS A 100 12.60 -29.35 -5.22
C CYS A 100 13.27 -30.32 -4.26
N GLU A 101 13.73 -29.83 -3.12
CA GLU A 101 14.51 -30.59 -2.14
C GLU A 101 13.94 -30.39 -0.74
N LEU A 102 13.87 -31.47 0.04
CA LEU A 102 13.52 -31.43 1.45
C LEU A 102 14.70 -31.98 2.24
N THR A 103 15.44 -31.08 2.89
CA THR A 103 16.66 -31.43 3.64
C THR A 103 16.62 -30.76 5.00
N ASN A 104 16.92 -31.51 6.07
CA ASN A 104 16.99 -31.00 7.45
C ASN A 104 15.73 -30.23 7.91
N GLY A 105 14.53 -30.65 7.49
CA GLY A 105 13.29 -29.98 7.86
C GLY A 105 13.01 -28.67 7.10
N LYS A 106 13.78 -28.39 6.03
CA LYS A 106 13.57 -27.27 5.12
C LYS A 106 13.14 -27.75 3.74
N LEU A 107 11.97 -27.32 3.28
CA LEU A 107 11.52 -27.47 1.90
C LEU A 107 12.04 -26.30 1.07
N SER A 108 12.82 -26.60 0.03
CA SER A 108 13.35 -25.60 -0.92
C SER A 108 12.88 -25.91 -2.33
N ILE A 109 12.17 -24.97 -2.95
CA ILE A 109 11.76 -25.04 -4.36
C ILE A 109 12.32 -23.83 -5.09
N ALA A 110 13.09 -24.06 -6.15
CA ALA A 110 13.72 -22.98 -6.92
C ALA A 110 13.61 -23.22 -8.43
N GLN A 111 13.16 -22.21 -9.16
CA GLN A 111 13.26 -22.11 -10.61
C GLN A 111 13.84 -20.74 -10.97
N GLN A 112 14.88 -20.71 -11.80
CA GLN A 112 15.54 -19.48 -12.23
C GLN A 112 15.38 -19.31 -13.74
N ASP A 113 15.46 -18.07 -14.21
CA ASP A 113 15.62 -17.75 -15.62
C ASP A 113 16.85 -18.45 -16.21
N HIS A 114 16.77 -18.80 -17.49
CA HIS A 114 17.94 -19.25 -18.22
C HIS A 114 18.91 -18.06 -18.36
N ASN A 115 20.19 -18.28 -18.03
CA ASN A 115 21.31 -17.35 -18.32
C ASN A 115 21.58 -17.16 -19.84
N GLY A 116 20.57 -16.88 -20.65
CA GLY A 116 20.63 -16.75 -22.10
C GLY A 116 20.25 -15.34 -22.55
N TYR A 117 21.23 -14.45 -22.71
CA TYR A 117 21.02 -13.14 -23.32
C TYR A 117 20.43 -13.27 -24.74
N MET A 118 19.20 -12.79 -24.96
CA MET A 118 18.59 -12.67 -26.28
C MET A 118 19.23 -11.48 -27.01
N THR A 119 19.97 -11.73 -28.11
CA THR A 119 20.74 -10.68 -28.84
C THR A 119 19.98 -10.06 -30.01
N GLY A 120 18.67 -10.37 -30.15
CA GLY A 120 17.76 -9.79 -31.14
C GLY A 120 16.74 -10.80 -31.68
N MET A 121 15.50 -10.32 -31.88
CA MET A 121 14.39 -11.07 -32.48
C MET A 121 13.93 -10.33 -33.75
N PHE A 122 13.83 -11.06 -34.88
CA PHE A 122 13.21 -10.56 -36.10
C PHE A 122 12.01 -11.45 -36.45
N GLY A 123 10.79 -10.93 -36.29
CA GLY A 123 9.54 -11.65 -36.55
C GLY A 123 8.42 -10.71 -37.00
N LEU A 124 7.53 -11.21 -37.86
CA LEU A 124 6.27 -10.54 -38.22
C LEU A 124 5.19 -11.10 -37.29
N ASN A 125 4.63 -10.24 -36.44
CA ASN A 125 3.65 -10.65 -35.43
C ASN A 125 2.28 -10.86 -36.11
N LEU A 126 2.00 -12.09 -36.52
CA LEU A 126 0.75 -12.50 -37.18
C LEU A 126 -0.05 -13.39 -36.24
N GLY A 127 -0.67 -12.78 -35.22
CA GLY A 127 -1.67 -13.40 -34.35
C GLY A 127 -1.18 -14.63 -33.56
N GLU A 128 -0.65 -14.42 -32.36
CA GLU A 128 -0.35 -15.51 -31.44
C GLU A 128 -1.62 -16.13 -30.86
N ASN A 129 -1.67 -17.47 -30.85
CA ASN A 129 -2.51 -18.23 -29.93
C ASN A 129 -1.77 -18.29 -28.58
N LEU A 130 -2.11 -17.40 -27.66
CA LEU A 130 -1.70 -17.39 -26.25
C LEU A 130 -2.39 -18.53 -25.48
N SER A 131 -2.01 -19.78 -25.73
CA SER A 131 -2.53 -20.94 -25.00
C SER A 131 -1.42 -21.68 -24.25
N GLY A 132 -0.64 -20.96 -23.45
CA GLY A 132 0.22 -21.56 -22.43
C GLY A 132 -0.63 -22.11 -21.28
N GLU A 133 -0.29 -23.29 -20.78
CA GLU A 133 -0.88 -23.83 -19.56
C GLU A 133 -0.45 -22.96 -18.37
N LYS A 134 -1.36 -22.69 -17.43
CA LYS A 134 -1.08 -21.81 -16.29
C LYS A 134 0.01 -22.44 -15.39
N SER A 135 1.12 -21.71 -15.21
CA SER A 135 2.20 -22.11 -14.31
C SER A 135 1.87 -21.76 -12.86
N TYR A 136 2.19 -22.65 -11.92
CA TYR A 136 1.96 -22.46 -10.49
C TYR A 136 2.82 -23.40 -9.63
N ILE A 137 2.99 -23.03 -8.36
CA ILE A 137 3.48 -23.87 -7.27
C ILE A 137 2.47 -23.84 -6.13
N THR A 138 2.06 -25.00 -5.63
CA THR A 138 1.23 -25.11 -4.42
C THR A 138 1.90 -25.98 -3.37
N VAL A 139 2.08 -25.40 -2.19
CA VAL A 139 2.58 -26.07 -0.99
C VAL A 139 1.43 -26.19 0.00
N TYR A 140 1.08 -27.43 0.35
CA TYR A 140 0.01 -27.74 1.30
C TYR A 140 0.61 -28.13 2.64
N ILE A 141 0.12 -27.52 3.73
CA ILE A 141 0.66 -27.68 5.09
C ILE A 141 -0.47 -28.07 6.04
N PRO A 142 -0.30 -29.02 6.97
CA PRO A 142 -1.35 -29.34 7.94
C PRO A 142 -1.84 -28.11 8.69
N LYS A 143 -3.16 -27.97 8.81
CA LYS A 143 -3.78 -26.84 9.51
C LYS A 143 -3.24 -26.69 10.93
N GLY A 144 -2.93 -25.46 11.33
CA GLY A 144 -2.40 -25.15 12.67
C GLY A 144 -0.90 -25.41 12.82
N THR A 145 -0.21 -25.89 11.77
CA THR A 145 1.26 -25.95 11.75
C THR A 145 1.81 -24.53 11.84
N LEU A 146 2.79 -24.35 12.72
CA LEU A 146 3.57 -23.12 12.84
C LEU A 146 4.91 -23.34 12.14
N LEU A 147 5.12 -22.67 11.01
CA LEU A 147 6.43 -22.63 10.36
C LEU A 147 7.40 -21.79 11.20
N GLU A 148 8.64 -22.23 11.33
CA GLU A 148 9.71 -21.44 11.95
C GLU A 148 10.12 -20.30 11.02
N THR A 149 10.31 -20.60 9.73
CA THR A 149 10.63 -19.62 8.69
C THR A 149 9.90 -19.93 7.38
N ALA A 150 9.56 -18.87 6.65
CA ALA A 150 9.12 -18.95 5.26
C ALA A 150 9.71 -17.76 4.48
N ASP A 151 10.53 -18.04 3.47
CA ASP A 151 11.12 -17.04 2.59
C ASP A 151 10.64 -17.32 1.15
N ILE A 152 9.86 -16.42 0.57
CA ILE A 152 9.25 -16.55 -0.75
C ILE A 152 9.70 -15.37 -1.62
N TYR A 153 10.26 -15.67 -2.78
CA TYR A 153 10.54 -14.71 -3.84
C TYR A 153 9.80 -15.12 -5.10
N ASN A 154 9.06 -14.20 -5.73
CA ASN A 154 8.34 -14.41 -6.97
C ASN A 154 8.55 -13.23 -7.94
N ASP A 155 9.12 -13.53 -9.09
CA ASP A 155 9.41 -12.53 -10.13
C ASP A 155 8.12 -12.15 -10.90
N TYR A 156 7.34 -13.15 -11.31
CA TYR A 156 6.06 -12.96 -12.00
C TYR A 156 5.00 -13.93 -11.50
N GLY A 157 3.86 -13.40 -11.06
CA GLY A 157 2.72 -14.19 -10.58
C GLY A 157 2.18 -13.69 -9.24
N ASN A 158 1.04 -14.25 -8.83
CA ASN A 158 0.44 -13.89 -7.55
C ASN A 158 0.94 -14.81 -6.44
N VAL A 159 1.14 -14.27 -5.25
CA VAL A 159 1.46 -15.05 -4.05
C VAL A 159 0.23 -15.10 -3.14
N ASN A 160 -0.28 -16.30 -2.87
CA ASN A 160 -1.39 -16.52 -1.94
C ASN A 160 -0.91 -17.30 -0.72
N TRP A 161 -1.02 -16.71 0.47
CA TRP A 161 -0.75 -17.34 1.76
C TRP A 161 -2.06 -17.44 2.56
N SER A 162 -2.56 -18.65 2.80
CA SER A 162 -3.87 -18.82 3.43
C SER A 162 -3.94 -19.94 4.46
N ASN A 163 -4.49 -19.65 5.63
CA ASN A 163 -4.70 -20.65 6.70
C ASN A 163 -3.41 -21.31 7.22
N VAL A 164 -2.26 -20.66 7.06
CA VAL A 164 -0.94 -21.14 7.54
C VAL A 164 -0.36 -20.16 8.54
N ASN A 165 0.23 -20.66 9.62
CA ASN A 165 0.87 -19.85 10.65
C ASN A 165 2.39 -19.88 10.49
N GLY A 166 3.07 -18.82 10.91
CA GLY A 166 4.54 -18.75 10.80
C GLY A 166 5.18 -17.80 11.82
N LYS A 167 6.34 -18.15 12.38
CA LYS A 167 7.08 -17.22 13.25
C LYS A 167 7.69 -16.09 12.43
N LYS A 168 8.44 -16.41 11.37
CA LYS A 168 9.03 -15.41 10.49
C LYS A 168 8.66 -15.70 9.04
N VAL A 169 7.91 -14.80 8.42
CA VAL A 169 7.48 -14.90 7.02
C VAL A 169 8.01 -13.70 6.26
N SER A 170 8.68 -13.93 5.14
CA SER A 170 9.16 -12.91 4.21
C SER A 170 8.67 -13.26 2.81
N ILE A 171 7.95 -12.33 2.17
CA ILE A 171 7.48 -12.48 0.80
C ILE A 171 7.95 -11.27 -0.01
N GLU A 172 8.64 -11.53 -1.10
CA GLU A 172 9.10 -10.55 -2.07
C GLU A 172 8.47 -10.88 -3.42
N ALA A 173 7.74 -9.92 -4.01
CA ALA A 173 7.06 -10.07 -5.29
C ALA A 173 7.41 -8.91 -6.21
N ASP A 174 8.03 -9.20 -7.36
CA ASP A 174 8.44 -8.16 -8.31
C ASP A 174 7.26 -7.74 -9.21
N SER A 175 6.42 -8.69 -9.64
CA SER A 175 5.25 -8.41 -10.46
C SER A 175 4.09 -9.38 -10.19
N GLY A 176 3.08 -8.90 -9.46
CA GLY A 176 1.85 -9.60 -9.16
C GLY A 176 1.36 -9.39 -7.72
N ASN A 177 0.11 -9.76 -7.47
CA ASN A 177 -0.55 -9.41 -6.22
C ASN A 177 -0.16 -10.40 -5.10
N VAL A 178 -0.06 -9.89 -3.87
CA VAL A 178 0.17 -10.70 -2.67
C VAL A 178 -1.07 -10.72 -1.81
N LYS A 179 -1.59 -11.91 -1.52
CA LYS A 179 -2.79 -12.11 -0.71
C LYS A 179 -2.50 -12.96 0.52
N ILE A 180 -2.78 -12.43 1.70
CA ILE A 180 -2.67 -13.10 3.01
C ILE A 180 -4.06 -13.27 3.59
N GLU A 181 -4.44 -14.49 3.97
CA GLU A 181 -5.77 -14.78 4.54
C GLU A 181 -5.71 -15.72 5.75
N GLN A 182 -6.36 -15.34 6.85
CA GLN A 182 -6.63 -16.22 8.00
C GLN A 182 -5.35 -16.84 8.59
N SER A 183 -4.40 -16.00 8.97
CA SER A 183 -3.06 -16.43 9.41
C SER A 183 -2.63 -15.75 10.70
N GLU A 184 -1.87 -16.48 11.52
CA GLU A 184 -1.21 -15.95 12.71
C GLU A 184 0.31 -16.03 12.55
N THR A 185 0.98 -14.91 12.78
CA THR A 185 2.45 -14.82 12.70
C THR A 185 3.08 -14.08 13.87
N THR A 186 4.37 -14.32 14.11
CA THR A 186 5.15 -13.44 14.98
C THR A 186 5.63 -12.23 14.19
N SER A 187 6.28 -12.45 13.05
CA SER A 187 6.77 -11.42 12.15
C SER A 187 6.44 -11.79 10.70
N MET A 188 5.80 -10.86 9.99
CA MET A 188 5.55 -10.96 8.55
C MET A 188 6.05 -9.71 7.85
N LYS A 189 6.89 -9.89 6.82
CA LYS A 189 7.36 -8.82 5.94
C LYS A 189 6.89 -9.10 4.50
N LEU A 190 6.28 -8.11 3.88
CA LEU A 190 5.94 -8.09 2.46
C LEU A 190 6.74 -6.96 1.78
N THR A 191 7.34 -7.27 0.63
CA THR A 191 7.99 -6.30 -0.26
C THR A 191 7.46 -6.51 -1.67
N LEU A 192 6.76 -5.52 -2.22
CA LEU A 192 6.13 -5.58 -3.54
C LEU A 192 6.67 -4.46 -4.41
N ASN A 193 7.07 -4.76 -5.64
CA ASN A 193 7.46 -3.72 -6.59
C ASN A 193 6.28 -3.30 -7.47
N ASP A 194 5.55 -4.24 -8.08
CA ASP A 194 4.36 -3.96 -8.90
C ASP A 194 3.24 -4.97 -8.60
N GLY A 195 2.18 -4.51 -7.95
CA GLY A 195 1.00 -5.31 -7.64
C GLY A 195 0.38 -4.95 -6.30
N ASP A 196 -0.86 -5.39 -6.12
CA ASP A 196 -1.64 -5.05 -4.93
C ASP A 196 -1.33 -5.99 -3.76
N ALA A 197 -1.34 -5.43 -2.54
CA ALA A 197 -1.24 -6.18 -1.30
C ALA A 197 -2.60 -6.29 -0.62
N PHE A 198 -3.01 -7.52 -0.27
CA PHE A 198 -4.23 -7.79 0.48
C PHE A 198 -3.91 -8.61 1.73
N ALA A 199 -4.24 -8.10 2.91
CA ALA A 199 -4.18 -8.86 4.16
C ALA A 199 -5.56 -8.89 4.84
N ASP A 200 -6.20 -10.06 4.88
CA ASP A 200 -7.47 -10.27 5.57
C ASP A 200 -7.32 -11.25 6.74
N LYS A 201 -7.83 -10.87 7.92
CA LYS A 201 -7.80 -11.70 9.14
C LYS A 201 -6.38 -12.15 9.50
N LEU A 202 -5.42 -11.23 9.43
CA LEU A 202 -4.04 -11.45 9.84
C LEU A 202 -3.85 -11.05 11.30
N LYS A 203 -3.31 -11.96 12.10
CA LYS A 203 -2.79 -11.65 13.44
C LYS A 203 -1.27 -11.69 13.42
N ALA A 204 -0.60 -10.61 13.81
CA ALA A 204 0.87 -10.52 13.80
C ALA A 204 1.41 -9.80 15.03
N GLU A 205 2.55 -10.21 15.61
CA GLU A 205 3.23 -9.30 16.55
C GLU A 205 3.84 -8.12 15.80
N THR A 206 4.45 -8.37 14.65
CA THR A 206 5.00 -7.35 13.76
C THR A 206 4.62 -7.63 12.32
N PHE A 207 4.03 -6.65 11.65
CA PHE A 207 3.76 -6.67 10.23
C PHE A 207 4.42 -5.47 9.56
N THR A 208 5.11 -5.70 8.45
CA THR A 208 5.70 -4.66 7.62
C THR A 208 5.35 -4.90 6.16
N LEU A 209 4.83 -3.87 5.49
CA LEU A 209 4.58 -3.85 4.05
C LEU A 209 5.35 -2.69 3.43
N GLN A 210 6.09 -2.97 2.37
CA GLN A 210 6.73 -1.99 1.50
C GLN A 210 6.19 -2.23 0.09
N SER A 211 5.55 -1.24 -0.51
CA SER A 211 4.94 -1.31 -1.85
C SER A 211 5.43 -0.14 -2.69
N ASP A 212 6.05 -0.42 -3.84
CA ASP A 212 6.47 0.63 -4.77
C ASP A 212 5.30 1.08 -5.65
N TYR A 213 4.57 0.13 -6.26
CA TYR A 213 3.41 0.39 -7.11
C TYR A 213 2.27 -0.60 -6.81
N GLY A 214 1.10 -0.08 -6.47
CA GLY A 214 -0.12 -0.86 -6.27
C GLY A 214 -0.80 -0.57 -4.94
N ASP A 215 -2.09 -0.93 -4.88
CA ASP A 215 -2.92 -0.60 -3.73
C ASP A 215 -2.71 -1.58 -2.58
N SER A 216 -2.82 -1.09 -1.35
CA SER A 216 -2.64 -1.88 -0.14
C SER A 216 -3.89 -1.89 0.71
N THR A 217 -4.50 -3.07 0.88
CA THR A 217 -5.69 -3.26 1.72
C THR A 217 -5.42 -4.17 2.91
N LEU A 218 -5.60 -3.64 4.12
CA LEU A 218 -5.52 -4.39 5.39
C LEU A 218 -6.90 -4.43 6.04
N SER A 219 -7.54 -5.60 6.05
CA SER A 219 -8.87 -5.80 6.64
C SER A 219 -8.80 -6.79 7.80
N ASN A 220 -9.45 -6.46 8.92
CA ASN A 220 -9.54 -7.35 10.09
C ASN A 220 -8.16 -7.76 10.64
N VAL A 221 -7.17 -6.85 10.61
CA VAL A 221 -5.83 -7.17 11.11
C VAL A 221 -5.72 -6.87 12.61
N SER A 222 -4.92 -7.67 13.32
CA SER A 222 -4.69 -7.46 14.75
C SER A 222 -3.27 -7.77 15.19
N GLY A 223 -2.78 -7.07 16.23
CA GLY A 223 -1.40 -7.29 16.65
C GLY A 223 -0.76 -6.22 17.51
N LYS A 224 0.58 -6.21 17.54
CA LYS A 224 1.33 -5.15 18.22
C LYS A 224 1.67 -4.03 17.26
N THR A 225 2.56 -4.26 16.29
CA THR A 225 3.09 -3.21 15.43
C THR A 225 2.82 -3.51 13.96
N PHE A 226 2.17 -2.55 13.28
CA PHE A 226 1.91 -2.58 11.85
C PHE A 226 2.53 -1.33 11.22
N THR A 227 3.40 -1.51 10.24
CA THR A 227 4.00 -0.42 9.45
C THR A 227 3.75 -0.68 7.97
N VAL A 228 3.17 0.29 7.27
CA VAL A 228 2.94 0.25 5.81
C VAL A 228 3.66 1.44 5.18
N GLN A 229 4.48 1.17 4.17
CA GLN A 229 5.16 2.16 3.34
C GLN A 229 4.68 1.97 1.90
N SER A 230 4.07 3.01 1.31
CA SER A 230 3.58 3.02 -0.07
C SER A 230 4.23 4.17 -0.83
N GLU A 231 4.92 3.88 -1.94
CA GLU A 231 5.48 4.92 -2.80
C GLU A 231 4.42 5.47 -3.76
N CYS A 232 3.68 4.57 -4.45
CA CYS A 232 2.58 4.93 -5.35
C CYS A 232 1.42 3.93 -5.23
N GLY A 233 0.30 4.36 -4.64
CA GLY A 233 -0.91 3.56 -4.54
C GLY A 233 -1.67 3.84 -3.25
N ASP A 234 -2.98 3.56 -3.28
CA ASP A 234 -3.87 3.88 -2.18
C ASP A 234 -3.68 2.90 -1.02
N VAL A 235 -3.75 3.39 0.22
CA VAL A 235 -3.71 2.55 1.42
C VAL A 235 -5.05 2.57 2.13
N LYS A 236 -5.64 1.38 2.24
CA LYS A 236 -6.90 1.15 2.93
C LYS A 236 -6.74 0.24 4.14
N THR A 237 -7.26 0.67 5.29
CA THR A 237 -7.34 -0.16 6.50
C THR A 237 -8.77 -0.22 7.02
N GLU A 238 -9.24 -1.41 7.37
CA GLU A 238 -10.62 -1.64 7.83
C GLU A 238 -10.67 -2.56 9.07
N GLN A 239 -11.52 -2.23 10.04
CA GLN A 239 -11.93 -3.12 11.14
C GLN A 239 -10.74 -3.74 11.91
N SER A 240 -9.76 -2.93 12.29
CA SER A 240 -8.45 -3.40 12.76
C SER A 240 -8.14 -3.02 14.22
N GLU A 241 -7.37 -3.85 14.92
CA GLU A 241 -7.02 -3.64 16.34
C GLU A 241 -5.53 -3.91 16.60
N THR A 242 -4.73 -2.88 16.77
CA THR A 242 -3.28 -2.96 16.97
C THR A 242 -2.83 -2.25 18.24
N THR A 243 -1.57 -2.42 18.65
CA THR A 243 -0.98 -1.50 19.64
C THR A 243 -0.50 -0.23 18.95
N SER A 244 0.17 -0.36 17.81
CA SER A 244 0.70 0.72 16.99
C SER A 244 0.41 0.44 15.52
N MET A 245 -0.12 1.44 14.82
CA MET A 245 -0.25 1.45 13.37
C MET A 245 0.40 2.70 12.81
N GLU A 246 1.32 2.52 11.87
CA GLU A 246 2.05 3.58 11.17
C GLU A 246 1.87 3.40 9.67
N LEU A 247 1.38 4.45 9.01
CA LEU A 247 1.19 4.52 7.56
C LEU A 247 2.07 5.66 7.03
N ILE A 248 2.89 5.37 6.04
CA ILE A 248 3.78 6.33 5.37
C ILE A 248 3.50 6.21 3.87
N LEU A 249 3.03 7.28 3.26
CA LEU A 249 2.64 7.33 1.86
C LEU A 249 3.29 8.52 1.16
N ASN A 250 3.81 8.29 -0.05
CA ASN A 250 4.33 9.35 -0.90
C ASN A 250 3.25 9.83 -1.89
N ASP A 251 2.65 8.95 -2.69
CA ASP A 251 1.59 9.31 -3.64
C ASP A 251 0.42 8.30 -3.57
N GLY A 252 -0.75 8.76 -3.15
CA GLY A 252 -1.98 7.97 -3.06
C GLY A 252 -2.87 8.37 -1.90
N ASP A 253 -4.15 8.00 -1.99
CA ASP A 253 -5.12 8.34 -0.96
C ASP A 253 -5.07 7.34 0.21
N VAL A 254 -5.40 7.84 1.40
CA VAL A 254 -5.48 7.04 2.64
C VAL A 254 -6.93 6.92 3.10
N SER A 255 -7.38 5.69 3.33
CA SER A 255 -8.67 5.41 3.94
C SER A 255 -8.51 4.51 5.18
N VAL A 256 -8.83 5.04 6.35
CA VAL A 256 -8.84 4.30 7.61
C VAL A 256 -10.26 4.27 8.16
N ASP A 257 -10.83 3.08 8.31
CA ASP A 257 -12.16 2.87 8.87
C ASP A 257 -12.14 1.82 10.00
N GLY A 258 -12.58 2.21 11.20
CA GLY A 258 -12.75 1.27 12.30
C GLY A 258 -11.43 0.76 12.89
N LEU A 259 -10.49 1.65 13.22
CA LEU A 259 -9.21 1.31 13.84
C LEU A 259 -9.22 1.52 15.36
N LYS A 260 -8.75 0.52 16.11
CA LYS A 260 -8.37 0.66 17.53
C LYS A 260 -6.86 0.50 17.66
N ALA A 261 -6.15 1.55 18.06
CA ALA A 261 -4.72 1.51 18.26
C ALA A 261 -4.31 2.33 19.48
N GLU A 262 -3.35 1.88 20.29
CA GLU A 262 -2.81 2.78 21.34
C GLU A 262 -2.15 4.00 20.70
N THR A 263 -1.40 3.78 19.60
CA THR A 263 -0.75 4.81 18.80
C THR A 263 -1.13 4.65 17.32
N PHE A 264 -1.57 5.73 16.70
CA PHE A 264 -1.75 5.82 15.25
C PHE A 264 -0.91 6.97 14.70
N VAL A 265 -0.15 6.69 13.64
CA VAL A 265 0.67 7.67 12.92
C VAL A 265 0.38 7.57 11.43
N LEU A 266 0.12 8.71 10.80
CA LEU A 266 0.04 8.86 9.35
C LEU A 266 1.00 9.96 8.90
N GLN A 267 1.79 9.65 7.88
CA GLN A 267 2.59 10.60 7.09
C GLN A 267 2.17 10.45 5.63
N SER A 268 1.66 11.52 5.02
CA SER A 268 1.24 11.56 3.62
C SER A 268 1.91 12.75 2.92
N GLU A 269 2.62 12.51 1.82
CA GLU A 269 3.16 13.61 0.99
C GLU A 269 2.11 14.12 0.00
N TYR A 270 1.52 13.25 -0.84
CA TYR A 270 0.50 13.61 -1.81
C TYR A 270 -0.70 12.66 -1.75
N GLY A 271 -1.89 13.22 -1.56
CA GLY A 271 -3.15 12.49 -1.57
C GLY A 271 -4.05 12.87 -0.41
N ASP A 272 -5.35 12.57 -0.55
CA ASP A 272 -6.34 12.89 0.47
C ASP A 272 -6.35 11.80 1.56
N SER A 273 -6.63 12.21 2.79
CA SER A 273 -6.64 11.33 3.96
C SER A 273 -8.02 11.33 4.63
N THR A 274 -8.75 10.22 4.50
CA THR A 274 -10.03 10.01 5.20
C THR A 274 -9.86 9.04 6.36
N ILE A 275 -10.06 9.51 7.59
CA ILE A 275 -9.89 8.72 8.81
C ILE A 275 -11.19 8.74 9.60
N SER A 276 -11.80 7.57 9.76
CA SER A 276 -13.12 7.42 10.36
C SER A 276 -13.20 6.29 11.40
N ASP A 277 -14.00 6.51 12.44
CA ASP A 277 -14.30 5.51 13.48
C ASP A 277 -13.05 4.94 14.18
N VAL A 278 -12.09 5.83 14.49
CA VAL A 278 -10.81 5.46 15.09
C VAL A 278 -10.72 5.82 16.57
N SER A 279 -10.02 4.99 17.36
CA SER A 279 -9.83 5.27 18.79
C SER A 279 -8.51 4.78 19.38
N GLY A 280 -8.02 5.49 20.40
CA GLY A 280 -6.71 5.21 20.99
C GLY A 280 -6.21 6.18 22.06
N LYS A 281 -4.89 6.24 22.22
CA LYS A 281 -4.22 7.15 23.16
C LYS A 281 -3.48 8.28 22.45
N VAL A 282 -2.68 7.96 21.43
CA VAL A 282 -1.89 8.94 20.66
C VAL A 282 -2.24 8.87 19.18
N PHE A 283 -2.57 10.02 18.60
CA PHE A 283 -2.89 10.20 17.21
C PHE A 283 -1.97 11.27 16.61
N THR A 284 -1.28 10.94 15.53
CA THR A 284 -0.43 11.88 14.79
C THR A 284 -0.74 11.77 13.30
N VAL A 285 -1.09 12.88 12.67
CA VAL A 285 -1.24 13.00 11.22
C VAL A 285 -0.35 14.12 10.72
N GLN A 286 0.43 13.85 9.69
CA GLN A 286 1.22 14.83 8.95
C GLN A 286 0.86 14.71 7.47
N SER A 287 0.33 15.77 6.87
CA SER A 287 -0.03 15.85 5.46
C SER A 287 0.74 17.00 4.81
N GLU A 288 1.49 16.72 3.75
CA GLU A 288 2.16 17.79 2.99
C GLU A 288 1.20 18.40 1.95
N CYS A 289 0.52 17.59 1.14
CA CYS A 289 -0.42 18.04 0.11
C CYS A 289 -1.66 17.15 0.05
N GLY A 290 -2.83 17.70 0.39
CA GLY A 290 -4.12 16.99 0.33
C GLY A 290 -5.01 17.28 1.52
N GLU A 291 -6.31 17.02 1.36
CA GLU A 291 -7.31 17.24 2.40
C GLU A 291 -7.22 16.15 3.49
N VAL A 292 -7.37 16.54 4.76
CA VAL A 292 -7.47 15.62 5.90
C VAL A 292 -8.88 15.66 6.45
N GLU A 293 -9.66 14.61 6.20
CA GLU A 293 -11.00 14.41 6.76
C GLU A 293 -10.95 13.45 7.97
N LEU A 294 -11.42 13.95 9.12
CA LEU A 294 -11.45 13.23 10.40
C LEU A 294 -12.89 13.08 10.90
N ASP A 295 -13.40 11.86 11.01
CA ASP A 295 -14.77 11.58 11.42
C ASP A 295 -14.84 10.59 12.59
N ARG A 296 -15.44 10.96 13.72
CA ARG A 296 -15.53 10.13 14.93
C ARG A 296 -14.17 9.62 15.42
N VAL A 297 -13.23 10.55 15.62
CA VAL A 297 -11.87 10.27 16.10
C VAL A 297 -11.77 10.46 17.62
N LEU A 298 -11.44 9.40 18.36
CA LEU A 298 -11.37 9.38 19.84
C LEU A 298 -9.96 9.04 20.35
N PHE A 299 -9.16 10.04 20.69
CA PHE A 299 -7.79 9.84 21.19
C PHE A 299 -7.48 10.76 22.37
N GLU A 300 -6.70 10.29 23.35
CA GLU A 300 -6.31 11.15 24.49
C GLU A 300 -5.50 12.37 24.04
N LYS A 301 -4.54 12.15 23.13
CA LYS A 301 -3.64 13.15 22.56
C LYS A 301 -3.67 13.10 21.04
N MET A 302 -3.84 14.24 20.41
CA MET A 302 -3.86 14.41 18.97
C MET A 302 -2.83 15.44 18.54
N LYS A 303 -2.12 15.14 17.46
CA LYS A 303 -1.27 16.06 16.72
C LYS A 303 -1.66 15.99 15.24
N VAL A 304 -1.96 17.14 14.63
CA VAL A 304 -2.30 17.24 13.20
C VAL A 304 -1.47 18.36 12.60
N GLU A 305 -0.68 18.05 11.58
CA GLU A 305 0.10 19.03 10.82
C GLU A 305 -0.31 18.91 9.35
N ALA A 306 -0.77 20.01 8.75
CA ALA A 306 -1.15 20.09 7.34
C ALA A 306 -0.41 21.26 6.69
N LEU A 307 0.35 21.01 5.61
CA LEU A 307 1.10 22.07 4.93
C LEU A 307 0.25 22.72 3.83
N ASP A 308 -0.26 21.96 2.86
CA ASP A 308 -1.13 22.44 1.79
C ASP A 308 -2.39 21.58 1.69
N GLY A 309 -3.45 21.99 2.36
CA GLY A 309 -4.73 21.29 2.38
C GLY A 309 -5.58 21.60 3.61
N ASP A 310 -6.88 21.42 3.45
CA ASP A 310 -7.85 21.67 4.51
C ASP A 310 -7.86 20.52 5.53
N VAL A 311 -8.15 20.86 6.79
CA VAL A 311 -8.41 19.87 7.85
C VAL A 311 -9.87 19.98 8.26
N LEU A 312 -10.68 19.00 7.87
CA LEU A 312 -12.10 18.93 8.18
C LEU A 312 -12.37 17.86 9.23
N SER A 313 -12.95 18.26 10.35
CA SER A 313 -13.27 17.31 11.41
C SER A 313 -14.74 17.29 11.84
N SER A 314 -15.22 16.09 12.15
CA SER A 314 -16.52 15.81 12.74
C SER A 314 -16.37 14.86 13.93
N GLU A 315 -17.03 15.22 15.04
CA GLU A 315 -17.13 14.37 16.23
C GLU A 315 -15.77 13.98 16.87
N ILE A 316 -14.86 14.94 17.04
CA ILE A 316 -13.55 14.72 17.68
C ILE A 316 -13.67 14.66 19.20
N SER A 317 -13.02 13.68 19.82
CA SER A 317 -12.96 13.56 21.28
C SER A 317 -11.53 13.39 21.75
N CYS A 318 -10.96 14.43 22.39
CA CYS A 318 -9.62 14.38 22.97
C CYS A 318 -9.47 15.14 24.29
N SER A 319 -8.36 14.88 24.98
CA SER A 319 -7.92 15.74 26.10
C SER A 319 -6.91 16.78 25.62
N PHE A 320 -6.04 16.44 24.66
CA PHE A 320 -5.04 17.35 24.12
C PHE A 320 -5.08 17.29 22.59
N ALA A 321 -5.10 18.45 21.94
CA ALA A 321 -4.94 18.60 20.51
C ALA A 321 -3.88 19.68 20.23
N ASP A 322 -2.96 19.37 19.32
CA ASP A 322 -1.96 20.27 18.76
C ASP A 322 -2.15 20.27 17.25
N VAL A 323 -2.53 21.41 16.68
CA VAL A 323 -2.87 21.54 15.27
C VAL A 323 -2.02 22.65 14.64
N THR A 324 -1.35 22.33 13.55
CA THR A 324 -0.55 23.29 12.78
C THR A 324 -0.99 23.26 11.32
N LEU A 325 -1.28 24.43 10.74
CA LEU A 325 -1.60 24.60 9.33
C LEU A 325 -0.68 25.66 8.70
N GLU A 326 -0.10 25.39 7.52
CA GLU A 326 0.58 26.43 6.74
C GLU A 326 -0.40 27.07 5.73
N TYR A 327 -0.98 26.29 4.81
CA TYR A 327 -1.93 26.72 3.80
C TYR A 327 -3.17 25.83 3.80
N GLY A 328 -4.30 26.34 4.29
CA GLY A 328 -5.55 25.60 4.31
C GLY A 328 -6.45 25.97 5.48
N ASP A 329 -7.73 25.64 5.34
CA ASP A 329 -8.74 25.94 6.34
C ASP A 329 -8.83 24.83 7.39
N LEU A 330 -9.03 25.21 8.65
CA LEU A 330 -9.35 24.29 9.74
C LEU A 330 -10.83 24.38 10.09
N ARG A 331 -11.51 23.23 10.06
CA ARG A 331 -12.78 23.04 10.76
C ARG A 331 -12.63 22.00 11.85
N TRP A 332 -12.80 22.40 13.11
CA TRP A 332 -12.63 21.51 14.26
C TRP A 332 -13.93 21.31 15.06
N ASP A 333 -14.63 20.17 14.89
CA ASP A 333 -15.85 19.83 15.65
C ASP A 333 -15.56 18.91 16.84
N ALA A 334 -15.41 19.49 18.03
CA ALA A 334 -15.05 18.76 19.24
C ALA A 334 -16.27 18.39 20.11
N GLN A 335 -16.40 17.09 20.43
CA GLN A 335 -17.30 16.54 21.45
C GLN A 335 -16.71 16.59 22.86
N LYS A 336 -15.40 16.41 22.93
CA LYS A 336 -14.62 16.49 24.15
C LYS A 336 -13.31 17.17 23.82
N LEU A 337 -12.98 18.20 24.58
CA LEU A 337 -11.71 18.93 24.46
C LEU A 337 -11.35 19.56 25.80
N GLU A 338 -10.16 19.28 26.29
CA GLU A 338 -9.60 19.95 27.48
C GLU A 338 -8.56 20.99 27.05
N ASN A 339 -7.62 20.64 26.17
CA ASN A 339 -6.55 21.52 25.73
C ASN A 339 -6.41 21.51 24.20
N LEU A 340 -6.40 22.69 23.59
CA LEU A 340 -6.12 22.91 22.17
C LEU A 340 -5.02 23.97 22.02
N THR A 341 -4.00 23.64 21.22
CA THR A 341 -3.12 24.60 20.58
C THR A 341 -3.36 24.52 19.08
N CYS A 342 -3.60 25.67 18.46
CA CYS A 342 -3.74 25.80 17.01
C CYS A 342 -2.83 26.92 16.52
N GLN A 343 -1.99 26.62 15.52
CA GLN A 343 -1.17 27.59 14.81
C GLN A 343 -1.53 27.49 13.32
N ALA A 344 -1.99 28.60 12.74
CA ALA A 344 -2.31 28.69 11.32
C ALA A 344 -1.56 29.87 10.70
N GLU A 345 -0.91 29.66 9.56
CA GLU A 345 -0.25 30.74 8.82
C GLU A 345 -1.21 31.40 7.83
N CYS A 346 -1.83 30.62 6.93
CA CYS A 346 -2.74 31.11 5.90
C CYS A 346 -4.00 30.22 5.80
N GLY A 347 -5.11 30.67 6.38
CA GLY A 347 -6.40 29.99 6.28
C GLY A 347 -7.38 30.34 7.39
N ASP A 348 -8.64 30.01 7.18
CA ASP A 348 -9.71 30.24 8.15
C ASP A 348 -9.72 29.14 9.22
N VAL A 349 -10.04 29.51 10.47
CA VAL A 349 -10.14 28.58 11.59
C VAL A 349 -11.56 28.61 12.17
N ASP A 350 -12.37 27.57 11.93
CA ASP A 350 -13.71 27.35 12.51
C ASP A 350 -13.67 26.31 13.64
N LEU A 351 -13.72 26.77 14.89
CA LEU A 351 -13.77 25.93 16.08
C LEU A 351 -15.21 25.76 16.57
N ILE A 352 -15.64 24.51 16.73
CA ILE A 352 -16.91 24.12 17.36
C ILE A 352 -16.58 23.45 18.69
N LEU A 353 -16.81 24.17 19.79
CA LEU A 353 -16.43 23.75 21.13
C LEU A 353 -17.58 23.04 21.86
N PRO A 354 -17.27 22.07 22.76
CA PRO A 354 -18.28 21.34 23.51
C PRO A 354 -18.83 22.13 24.71
N GLU A 355 -18.13 23.19 25.13
CA GLU A 355 -18.47 24.01 26.29
C GLU A 355 -18.24 25.50 25.99
N GLU A 356 -18.87 26.35 26.79
CA GLU A 356 -18.69 27.80 26.72
C GLU A 356 -17.23 28.20 26.98
N LEU A 357 -16.77 29.31 26.36
CA LEU A 357 -15.39 29.79 26.46
C LEU A 357 -14.96 30.08 27.91
N GLU A 358 -15.88 30.49 28.80
CA GLU A 358 -15.60 30.72 30.23
C GLU A 358 -15.11 29.47 30.97
N LYS A 359 -15.29 28.26 30.40
CA LYS A 359 -14.76 27.00 30.93
C LYS A 359 -13.29 26.76 30.57
N TYR A 360 -12.70 27.62 29.76
CA TYR A 360 -11.33 27.52 29.27
C TYR A 360 -10.50 28.75 29.69
N GLU A 361 -9.21 28.55 29.93
CA GLU A 361 -8.23 29.61 29.70
C GLU A 361 -8.15 29.81 28.19
N VAL A 362 -8.27 31.06 27.71
CA VAL A 362 -8.35 31.34 26.27
C VAL A 362 -7.31 32.37 25.91
N ASP A 363 -6.58 32.12 24.83
CA ASP A 363 -5.66 33.06 24.19
C ASP A 363 -5.82 32.93 22.67
N LEU A 364 -6.60 33.83 22.08
CA LEU A 364 -6.77 33.94 20.63
C LEU A 364 -5.99 35.17 20.15
N GLN A 365 -5.13 34.98 19.16
CA GLN A 365 -4.30 36.03 18.56
C GLN A 365 -4.40 35.89 17.04
N ILE A 366 -4.78 36.98 16.39
CA ILE A 366 -5.00 37.04 14.94
C ILE A 366 -4.27 38.27 14.43
N GLU A 367 -3.33 38.09 13.50
CA GLU A 367 -2.59 39.24 12.94
C GLU A 367 -3.39 39.93 11.84
N TYR A 368 -3.91 39.18 10.87
CA TYR A 368 -4.70 39.68 9.74
C TYR A 368 -5.99 38.87 9.54
N GLY A 369 -7.10 39.35 10.08
CA GLY A 369 -8.41 38.73 9.91
C GLY A 369 -9.42 39.17 10.96
N ASP A 370 -10.65 38.68 10.85
CA ASP A 370 -11.72 38.97 11.79
C ASP A 370 -11.89 37.84 12.83
N LEU A 371 -12.23 38.21 14.07
CA LEU A 371 -12.61 37.27 15.12
C LEU A 371 -14.12 37.24 15.32
N SER A 372 -14.75 36.10 15.02
CA SER A 372 -16.16 35.84 15.27
C SER A 372 -16.37 35.00 16.53
N LEU A 373 -16.89 35.62 17.60
CA LEU A 373 -17.23 34.95 18.87
C LEU A 373 -18.74 34.73 19.04
N PRO A 374 -19.17 33.77 19.88
CA PRO A 374 -20.56 33.59 20.27
C PRO A 374 -21.13 34.84 20.96
N LYS A 375 -22.43 35.12 20.78
CA LYS A 375 -23.08 36.37 21.22
C LYS A 375 -23.02 36.64 22.72
N ASP A 376 -22.96 35.57 23.53
CA ASP A 376 -22.97 35.67 24.99
C ASP A 376 -21.55 35.74 25.58
N THR A 377 -20.52 35.89 24.74
CA THR A 377 -19.12 35.96 25.15
C THR A 377 -18.81 37.32 25.81
N PRO A 378 -18.11 37.36 26.96
CA PRO A 378 -17.72 38.62 27.60
C PRO A 378 -16.89 39.50 26.67
N HIS A 379 -17.45 40.65 26.26
CA HIS A 379 -16.81 41.56 25.30
C HIS A 379 -15.69 42.43 25.91
N ASP A 380 -15.54 42.47 27.23
CA ASP A 380 -14.52 43.26 27.92
C ASP A 380 -13.09 42.75 27.73
N GLN A 381 -12.94 41.56 27.14
CA GLN A 381 -11.66 40.89 26.91
C GLN A 381 -11.19 40.93 25.45
N TYR A 382 -11.99 41.55 24.56
CA TYR A 382 -11.64 41.78 23.16
C TYR A 382 -10.75 43.02 23.03
N ARG A 383 -9.66 42.90 22.26
CA ARG A 383 -8.77 44.00 21.92
C ARG A 383 -8.45 43.97 20.43
N GLU A 384 -8.40 45.16 19.85
CA GLU A 384 -8.01 45.37 18.47
C GLU A 384 -7.06 46.57 18.44
N GLU A 385 -5.80 46.31 18.10
CA GLU A 385 -4.72 47.31 18.09
C GLU A 385 -3.91 47.11 16.80
N ASP A 386 -3.75 48.18 16.01
CA ASP A 386 -2.97 48.19 14.76
C ASP A 386 -3.35 47.12 13.69
N GLY A 387 -4.59 46.59 13.77
CA GLY A 387 -5.11 45.56 12.85
C GLY A 387 -5.05 44.15 13.42
N GLU A 388 -4.28 43.94 14.49
CA GLU A 388 -4.22 42.68 15.23
C GLU A 388 -5.43 42.58 16.17
N VAL A 389 -6.06 41.40 16.17
CA VAL A 389 -7.20 41.08 17.04
C VAL A 389 -6.76 40.07 18.09
N SER A 390 -7.11 40.33 19.36
CA SER A 390 -6.87 39.37 20.43
C SER A 390 -8.03 39.24 21.40
N TYR A 391 -8.18 38.04 21.95
CA TYR A 391 -9.19 37.73 22.96
C TYR A 391 -8.59 36.81 24.03
N ARG A 392 -8.72 37.20 25.31
CA ARG A 392 -8.05 36.49 26.41
C ARG A 392 -8.88 36.30 27.66
N ILE A 393 -9.18 35.04 28.02
CA ILE A 393 -9.73 34.65 29.32
C ILE A 393 -8.59 34.13 30.20
N SER A 394 -8.33 34.84 31.30
CA SER A 394 -7.29 34.45 32.27
C SER A 394 -7.68 33.20 33.07
N ALA A 395 -6.67 32.50 33.57
CA ALA A 395 -6.84 31.38 34.48
C ALA A 395 -7.61 31.78 35.75
N SER A 396 -8.52 30.91 36.16
CA SER A 396 -9.41 31.05 37.31
C SER A 396 -9.79 29.66 37.87
N GLU A 397 -10.50 29.62 39.00
CA GLU A 397 -11.03 28.34 39.51
C GLU A 397 -12.07 27.70 38.56
N LYS A 398 -12.74 28.50 37.72
CA LYS A 398 -13.82 28.03 36.83
C LYS A 398 -13.33 27.30 35.58
N ASN A 399 -12.09 27.57 35.15
CA ASN A 399 -11.48 27.04 33.93
C ASN A 399 -10.17 26.27 34.20
N ALA A 400 -9.95 25.86 35.45
CA ALA A 400 -8.75 25.16 35.85
C ALA A 400 -8.54 23.87 35.04
N GLY A 401 -7.39 23.77 34.36
CA GLY A 401 -6.96 22.57 33.62
C GLY A 401 -7.47 22.47 32.18
N LYS A 402 -8.19 23.47 31.67
CA LYS A 402 -8.61 23.53 30.27
C LYS A 402 -8.08 24.80 29.59
N LYS A 403 -7.53 24.66 28.39
CA LYS A 403 -6.92 25.76 27.65
C LYS A 403 -7.23 25.71 26.16
N ILE A 404 -7.50 26.85 25.56
CA ILE A 404 -7.59 27.03 24.11
C ILE A 404 -6.63 28.15 23.72
N SER A 405 -5.66 27.83 22.87
CA SER A 405 -4.71 28.78 22.31
C SER A 405 -4.81 28.71 20.79
N VAL A 406 -5.08 29.84 20.14
CA VAL A 406 -5.08 29.94 18.67
C VAL A 406 -4.21 31.12 18.29
N ILE A 407 -3.25 30.88 17.41
CA ILE A 407 -2.47 31.90 16.73
C ILE A 407 -2.80 31.73 15.25
N ASN A 408 -3.35 32.77 14.63
CA ASN A 408 -3.61 32.82 13.19
C ASN A 408 -2.91 34.05 12.60
N GLU A 409 -2.00 33.85 11.65
CA GLU A 409 -1.33 34.96 10.98
C GLU A 409 -2.25 35.63 9.95
N GLU A 410 -2.82 34.87 9.01
CA GLU A 410 -3.75 35.36 7.99
C GLU A 410 -4.99 34.46 7.88
N GLY A 411 -6.17 35.05 8.09
CA GLY A 411 -7.46 34.39 7.97
C GLY A 411 -8.41 34.69 9.12
N ASP A 412 -9.69 34.37 8.93
CA ASP A 412 -10.71 34.60 9.94
C ASP A 412 -10.71 33.49 10.98
N VAL A 413 -10.92 33.85 12.25
CA VAL A 413 -11.14 32.87 13.32
C VAL A 413 -12.58 32.95 13.79
N LYS A 414 -13.27 31.82 13.74
CA LYS A 414 -14.63 31.67 14.20
C LYS A 414 -14.72 30.65 15.31
N VAL A 415 -15.32 31.05 16.42
CA VAL A 415 -15.64 30.16 17.53
C VAL A 415 -17.15 30.06 17.66
N ARG A 416 -17.64 28.83 17.76
CA ARG A 416 -19.05 28.52 18.02
C ARG A 416 -19.18 27.36 18.99
N TYR A 417 -20.37 27.24 19.56
CA TYR A 417 -20.73 26.11 20.40
C TYR A 417 -21.54 25.12 19.59
N ARG A 418 -21.44 23.84 19.97
CA ARG A 418 -22.23 22.78 19.35
C ARG A 418 -23.73 22.93 19.58
#